data_AF-A0ABD5F2W5-F1
#
_entry.id   AF-A0ABD5F2W5-F1
#
_cell.length_a   1.000
_cell.length_b   1.000
_cell.length_c   1.000
_cell.angle_alpha   90.00
_cell.angle_beta   90.00
_cell.angle_gamma   90.00
#
_symmetry.space_group_name_H-M   'P 1'
#
loop_
_entity.id
_entity.type
_entity.pdbx_description
1 polymer ?
#
loop_
_entity_poly.entity_id
_entity_poly.type
_entity_poly.pdbx_seq_one_letter_code
_entity_poly.pdbx_strand_id
1 'polypeptide(L)'
;IYDRARFVQHNLWVTRYDPRELYAAGDYMYQSADAQGLPEYVADDAPLTDTDVVLWYTVGAHHVVCPEDWPVMPCHYTGFKLKPVGFFDGNPALDVPPSPPAACHHH
;
A
#
# COMPACT_ATOMS: atom_id res chain seq x y z
N ILE A 1 -22.89 5.09 6.16
CA ILE A 1 -22.29 5.27 4.81
C ILE A 1 -20.87 4.70 4.71
N TYR A 2 -20.10 4.67 5.80
CA TYR A 2 -18.72 4.15 5.83
C TYR A 2 -18.59 2.66 6.16
N ASP A 3 -19.69 1.96 6.45
CA ASP A 3 -19.60 0.58 6.99
C ASP A 3 -18.97 -0.41 6.01
N ARG A 4 -19.22 -0.27 4.71
CA ARG A 4 -18.69 -1.20 3.68
C ARG A 4 -17.20 -1.03 3.37
N ALA A 5 -16.60 0.09 3.76
CA ALA A 5 -15.21 0.42 3.43
C ALA A 5 -14.38 0.67 4.69
N ARG A 6 -14.68 -0.05 5.79
CA ARG A 6 -14.01 0.16 7.09
C ARG A 6 -12.49 0.02 7.03
N PHE A 7 -11.94 -0.71 6.05
CA PHE A 7 -10.50 -0.76 5.80
C PHE A 7 -9.83 0.61 5.60
N VAL A 8 -10.57 1.67 5.23
CA VAL A 8 -10.01 3.03 5.10
C VAL A 8 -9.98 3.83 6.41
N GLN A 9 -10.51 3.27 7.52
CA GLN A 9 -10.54 3.96 8.82
C GLN A 9 -9.18 4.02 9.49
N HIS A 10 -8.25 3.15 9.09
CA HIS A 10 -6.85 3.20 9.48
C HIS A 10 -5.98 3.23 8.23
N ASN A 11 -4.90 4.01 8.31
CA ASN A 11 -3.90 4.07 7.24
C ASN A 11 -3.12 2.76 7.11
N LEU A 12 -3.02 2.00 8.21
CA LEU A 12 -2.24 0.77 8.31
C LEU A 12 -3.00 -0.26 9.14
N TRP A 13 -3.04 -1.49 8.64
CA TRP A 13 -3.50 -2.67 9.36
C TRP A 13 -2.44 -3.76 9.27
N VAL A 14 -2.40 -4.62 10.28
CA VAL A 14 -1.53 -5.81 10.28
C VAL A 14 -2.39 -6.99 10.72
N THR A 15 -2.40 -8.05 9.94
CA THR A 15 -3.06 -9.32 10.27
C THR A 15 -2.03 -10.43 10.32
N ARG A 16 -2.33 -11.49 11.06
CA ARG A 16 -1.60 -12.75 10.90
C ARG A 16 -1.97 -13.35 9.53
N TYR A 17 -1.02 -13.95 8.84
CA TYR A 17 -1.28 -14.56 7.54
C TYR A 17 -2.33 -15.69 7.63
N ASP A 18 -3.41 -15.56 6.86
CA ASP A 18 -4.36 -16.62 6.53
C ASP A 18 -4.56 -16.63 5.00
N PRO A 19 -4.40 -17.78 4.31
CA PRO A 19 -4.54 -17.88 2.86
C PRO A 19 -5.94 -17.51 2.32
N ARG A 20 -6.96 -17.39 3.18
CA ARG A 20 -8.32 -16.99 2.81
C ARG A 20 -8.54 -15.48 2.90
N GLU A 21 -7.69 -14.75 3.62
CA GLU A 21 -7.81 -13.31 3.83
C GLU A 21 -7.12 -12.53 2.71
N LEU A 22 -7.77 -12.47 1.54
CA LEU A 22 -7.14 -11.94 0.32
C LEU A 22 -7.46 -10.47 0.05
N TYR A 23 -8.65 -10.02 0.44
CA TYR A 23 -9.16 -8.70 0.07
C TYR A 23 -9.49 -7.88 1.31
N ALA A 24 -8.98 -6.64 1.35
CA ALA A 24 -9.15 -5.74 2.50
C ALA A 24 -10.63 -5.41 2.78
N ALA A 25 -11.44 -5.46 1.74
CA ALA A 25 -12.87 -5.26 1.85
C ALA A 25 -13.64 -6.57 2.05
N GLY A 26 -13.08 -7.75 1.70
CA GLY A 26 -13.76 -9.07 1.64
C GLY A 26 -14.00 -9.56 0.19
N ASP A 27 -14.56 -10.76 0.03
CA ASP A 27 -14.72 -11.41 -1.29
C ASP A 27 -15.83 -10.82 -2.17
N TYR A 28 -16.96 -10.42 -1.58
CA TYR A 28 -18.17 -10.07 -2.34
C TYR A 28 -18.72 -8.69 -1.99
N MET A 29 -17.96 -7.64 -2.37
CA MET A 29 -18.28 -6.27 -1.95
C MET A 29 -19.53 -5.67 -2.57
N TYR A 30 -19.80 -6.00 -3.83
CA TYR A 30 -20.83 -5.33 -4.59
C TYR A 30 -22.19 -5.45 -3.89
N GLN A 31 -22.74 -4.32 -3.47
CA GLN A 31 -24.01 -4.22 -2.73
C GLN A 31 -24.10 -5.04 -1.43
N SER A 32 -22.98 -5.47 -0.84
CA SER A 32 -22.99 -6.10 0.49
C SER A 32 -23.65 -5.17 1.50
N ALA A 33 -24.57 -5.71 2.30
CA ALA A 33 -25.20 -5.00 3.41
C ALA A 33 -24.23 -4.85 4.60
N ASP A 34 -23.29 -5.80 4.74
CA ASP A 34 -22.39 -5.90 5.86
C ASP A 34 -20.97 -5.48 5.50
N ALA A 35 -20.25 -5.00 6.52
CA ALA A 35 -18.81 -4.80 6.45
C ALA A 35 -18.12 -6.17 6.46
N GLN A 36 -17.13 -6.35 5.60
CA GLN A 36 -16.35 -7.58 5.48
C GLN A 36 -14.86 -7.22 5.45
N GLY A 37 -13.99 -8.23 5.42
CA GLY A 37 -12.56 -8.03 5.19
C GLY A 37 -11.79 -7.68 6.46
N LEU A 38 -10.94 -6.66 6.40
CA LEU A 38 -10.04 -6.30 7.51
C LEU A 38 -10.70 -6.16 8.89
N PRO A 39 -11.89 -5.55 9.03
CA PRO A 39 -12.57 -5.49 10.33
C PRO A 39 -12.91 -6.87 10.92
N GLU A 40 -13.18 -7.86 10.07
CA GLU A 40 -13.45 -9.24 10.50
C GLU A 40 -12.13 -9.99 10.76
N TYR A 41 -11.12 -9.78 9.92
CA TYR A 41 -9.81 -10.44 10.02
C TYR A 41 -9.07 -10.09 11.31
N VAL A 42 -9.21 -8.86 11.81
CA VAL A 42 -8.59 -8.44 13.07
C VAL A 42 -9.44 -8.74 14.30
N ALA A 43 -10.68 -9.21 14.14
CA ALA A 43 -11.64 -9.34 15.24
C ALA A 43 -11.27 -10.46 16.23
N ASP A 44 -10.45 -11.41 15.81
CA ASP A 44 -9.97 -12.51 16.64
C ASP A 44 -8.77 -12.14 17.52
N ASP A 45 -8.22 -10.93 17.35
CA ASP A 45 -7.03 -10.41 18.05
C ASP A 45 -5.86 -11.40 18.00
N ALA A 46 -5.64 -12.03 16.84
CA ALA A 46 -4.59 -13.02 16.66
C ALA A 46 -3.20 -12.43 17.01
N PRO A 47 -2.34 -13.19 17.72
CA PRO A 47 -1.00 -12.72 18.08
C PRO A 47 -0.14 -12.53 16.82
N LEU A 48 0.58 -11.39 16.77
CA LEU A 48 1.40 -11.00 15.63
C LEU A 48 2.91 -11.22 15.86
N THR A 49 3.36 -11.31 17.11
CA THR A 49 4.79 -11.43 17.47
C THR A 49 5.37 -12.76 16.99
N ASP A 50 6.49 -12.70 16.27
CA ASP A 50 7.20 -13.86 15.72
C ASP A 50 6.32 -14.78 14.86
N THR A 51 5.35 -14.18 14.14
CA THR A 51 4.46 -14.88 13.20
C THR A 51 4.62 -14.36 11.78
N ASP A 52 4.09 -15.12 10.82
CA ASP A 52 3.90 -14.63 9.46
C ASP A 52 2.76 -13.61 9.43
N VAL A 53 3.02 -12.41 8.91
CA VAL A 53 2.11 -11.27 8.97
C VAL A 53 1.91 -10.64 7.60
N VAL A 54 0.72 -10.10 7.40
CA VAL A 54 0.35 -9.31 6.22
C VAL A 54 0.13 -7.86 6.63
N LEU A 55 0.79 -6.95 5.93
CA LEU A 55 0.63 -5.51 6.12
C LEU A 55 -0.28 -4.93 5.04
N TRP A 56 -1.30 -4.21 5.47
CA TRP A 56 -2.29 -3.58 4.60
C TRP A 56 -2.18 -2.06 4.74
N TYR A 57 -1.74 -1.38 3.69
CA TYR A 57 -1.52 0.06 3.71
C TYR A 57 -2.49 0.79 2.79
N THR A 58 -3.29 1.68 3.37
CA THR A 58 -4.27 2.49 2.64
C THR A 58 -3.63 3.79 2.17
N VAL A 59 -3.61 4.01 0.85
CA VAL A 59 -3.21 5.27 0.24
C VAL A 59 -4.40 5.90 -0.45
N GLY A 60 -4.70 7.16 -0.14
CA GLY A 60 -5.80 7.90 -0.74
C GLY A 60 -5.43 9.36 -1.01
N ALA A 61 -6.24 10.02 -1.83
CA ALA A 61 -6.13 11.45 -2.11
C ALA A 61 -7.49 12.11 -1.88
N HIS A 62 -7.50 13.27 -1.22
CA HIS A 62 -8.68 14.13 -1.20
C HIS A 62 -8.59 15.10 -2.38
N HIS A 63 -9.41 14.87 -3.41
CA HIS A 63 -9.33 15.64 -4.66
C HIS A 63 -10.25 16.86 -4.62
N VAL A 64 -9.66 18.02 -4.33
CA VAL A 64 -10.32 19.33 -4.53
C VAL A 64 -10.08 19.74 -5.98
N VAL A 65 -11.12 19.67 -6.79
CA VAL A 65 -11.05 19.92 -8.23
C VAL A 65 -10.60 21.35 -8.56
N CYS A 66 -9.78 21.51 -9.60
CA CYS A 66 -9.36 22.82 -10.11
C CYS A 66 -9.58 22.95 -11.63
N PRO A 67 -9.59 24.17 -12.20
CA PRO A 67 -9.82 24.38 -13.63
C PRO A 67 -8.84 23.63 -14.55
N GLU A 68 -7.62 23.41 -14.09
CA GLU A 68 -6.58 22.67 -14.80
C GLU A 68 -6.91 21.17 -14.96
N ASP A 69 -7.83 20.63 -14.15
CA ASP A 69 -8.32 19.26 -14.30
C ASP A 69 -9.20 19.06 -15.55
N TRP A 70 -9.60 20.16 -16.22
CA TRP A 70 -10.50 20.15 -17.38
C TRP A 70 -9.77 20.55 -18.68
N PRO A 71 -10.06 19.90 -19.83
CA PRO A 71 -10.98 18.78 -20.05
C PRO A 71 -10.40 17.40 -19.73
N VAL A 72 -9.10 17.37 -19.46
CA VAL A 72 -8.36 16.14 -19.14
C VAL A 72 -7.46 16.44 -17.96
N MET A 73 -7.70 15.73 -16.86
CA MET A 73 -6.92 15.88 -15.64
C MET A 73 -5.47 15.44 -15.87
N PRO A 74 -4.47 16.28 -15.55
CA PRO A 74 -3.08 15.87 -15.53
C PRO A 74 -2.82 14.74 -14.51
N CYS A 75 -1.74 13.99 -14.69
CA CYS A 75 -1.40 12.90 -13.79
C CYS A 75 -1.04 13.44 -12.38
N HIS A 76 -1.67 12.88 -11.35
CA HIS A 76 -1.30 13.07 -9.95
C HIS A 76 -0.74 11.76 -9.37
N TYR A 77 0.40 11.86 -8.68
CA TYR A 77 1.10 10.71 -8.11
C TYR A 77 0.86 10.59 -6.61
N THR A 78 0.54 9.38 -6.16
CA THR A 78 0.52 9.01 -4.74
C THR A 78 1.13 7.62 -4.59
N GLY A 79 1.73 7.34 -3.44
CA GLY A 79 2.38 6.06 -3.19
C GLY A 79 3.20 6.07 -1.91
N PHE A 80 3.93 4.98 -1.70
CA PHE A 80 4.81 4.79 -0.55
C PHE A 80 6.05 4.01 -0.94
N LYS A 81 7.01 3.95 -0.03
CA LYS A 81 8.25 3.20 -0.17
C LYS A 81 8.54 2.44 1.11
N LEU A 82 8.91 1.19 0.98
CA LEU A 82 9.52 0.43 2.06
C LEU A 82 11.02 0.61 1.95
N LYS A 83 11.65 0.99 3.06
CA LYS A 83 13.10 1.16 3.13
C LYS A 83 13.65 0.17 4.14
N PRO A 84 14.79 -0.48 3.84
CA PRO A 84 15.48 -1.30 4.82
C PRO A 84 15.93 -0.44 6.00
N VAL A 85 15.65 -0.88 7.22
CA VAL A 85 16.08 -0.24 8.47
C VAL A 85 16.68 -1.32 9.35
N GLY A 86 18.00 -1.29 9.55
CA GLY A 86 18.71 -2.34 10.30
C GLY A 86 18.67 -3.72 9.64
N PHE A 87 18.30 -3.80 8.36
CA PHE A 87 18.20 -5.07 7.62
C PHE A 87 19.55 -5.57 7.10
N PHE A 88 20.46 -4.65 6.76
CA PHE A 88 21.80 -4.95 6.27
C PHE A 88 22.85 -4.52 7.30
N ASP A 89 23.96 -5.25 7.35
CA ASP A 89 25.12 -4.93 8.22
C ASP A 89 25.91 -3.69 7.75
N GLY A 90 25.65 -3.21 6.54
CA GLY A 90 26.30 -2.05 5.93
C GLY A 90 25.52 -1.52 4.73
N ASN A 91 26.09 -0.55 4.01
CA ASN A 91 25.46 -0.02 2.80
C ASN A 91 25.35 -1.12 1.72
N PRO A 92 24.14 -1.54 1.31
CA PRO A 92 23.96 -2.62 0.33
C PRO A 92 24.39 -2.24 -1.09
N ALA A 93 24.71 -0.97 -1.35
CA ALA A 93 25.16 -0.49 -2.66
C ALA A 93 26.64 -0.06 -2.67
N LEU A 94 27.42 -0.46 -1.66
CA LEU A 94 28.80 0.01 -1.48
C LEU A 94 29.73 -0.39 -2.65
N ASP A 95 29.48 -1.55 -3.26
CA ASP A 95 30.29 -2.16 -4.31
C ASP A 95 29.71 -1.96 -5.72
N VAL A 96 28.64 -1.16 -5.85
CA VAL A 96 28.00 -0.91 -7.14
C VAL A 96 28.83 0.11 -7.94
N PRO A 97 29.42 -0.26 -9.09
CA PRO A 97 30.17 0.69 -9.91
C PRO A 97 29.22 1.68 -10.60
N PRO A 98 29.70 2.89 -10.95
CA PRO A 98 28.91 3.83 -11.74
C PRO A 98 28.58 3.25 -13.11
N SER A 99 27.42 3.60 -13.66
CA SER A 99 27.08 3.25 -15.04
C SER A 99 28.07 3.87 -16.02
N PRO A 100 28.45 3.16 -17.10
CA PRO A 100 29.32 3.73 -18.14
C PRO A 100 28.71 5.02 -18.70
N PRO A 101 29.53 6.02 -19.07
CA PRO A 101 29.02 7.23 -19.70
C PRO A 101 28.28 6.87 -21.01
N ALA A 102 27.09 7.41 -21.20
CA ALA A 102 26.42 7.35 -22.49
C ALA A 102 27.34 8.03 -23.52
N ALA A 103 27.64 7.35 -24.63
CA ALA A 103 28.51 7.88 -25.66
C ALA A 103 28.04 9.28 -26.08
N CYS A 104 28.83 10.30 -25.79
CA CYS A 104 28.55 11.66 -26.23
C CYS A 104 28.43 11.63 -27.76
N HIS A 105 27.35 12.19 -28.30
CA HIS A 105 27.25 12.48 -29.72
C HIS A 105 28.46 13.36 -30.09
N HIS A 106 29.37 12.83 -30.91
CA HIS A 106 30.37 13.62 -31.59
C HIS A 106 29.62 14.60 -32.50
N HIS A 107 29.56 15.86 -32.09
CA HIS A 107 29.35 16.98 -33.00
C HIS A 107 30.65 17.28 -33.74
#